data_AF-A0A6I9VBZ1-F1
#
_entry.id   AF-A0A6I9VBZ1-F1
#
_cell.length_a   1.000
_cell.length_b   1.000
_cell.length_c   1.000
_cell.angle_alpha   90.00
_cell.angle_beta   90.00
_cell.angle_gamma   90.00
#
_symmetry.space_group_name_H-M   'P 1'
#
loop_
_entity.id
_entity.type
_entity.pdbx_description
1 polymer ?
#
loop_
_entity_poly.entity_id
_entity_poly.type
_entity_poly.pdbx_seq_one_letter_code
_entity_poly.pdbx_strand_id
1 'polypeptide(L)'
;MSHRRQLYINATQRPIEPFCDCAFPQSVLLATYKGYIPDLVNCRCGERVVENKNENLENTVTKDSNVEKAPEEIVCQPNGLQWSWEQNETTDTLIKGADITFHPTYSQGTAIVRSERPLKTGMVHFWEMRIITPLAGTDVMFGIGTDKVELNQFQYHFVSALGTNAQSWGFSYNGKIQHNGVQLPYGLKFSQGCIVGICLDRARGTLEFYLNRRSLGVAYTNIPLDPEVKLYAMVCSTAAKSVVRLINSTSQADCLQLRAFKALSKQPKDLQLLRQMPGFRGILNDYWFLTPPVRYSRRNAASELDIADEAVLSKSRLSRKQKYKDDDFDIDDLYSNAHKIAMRCSPEKDDDLHPSEFFDEYFHFLF
;
A
#
# COMPACT_ATOMS: atom_id res chain seq x y z
N MET A 1 50.82 -9.21 9.78
CA MET A 1 49.63 -10.01 9.44
C MET A 1 48.43 -9.39 10.14
N SER A 2 47.66 -8.55 9.42
CA SER A 2 46.46 -7.90 9.95
C SER A 2 45.26 -8.45 9.18
N HIS A 3 44.56 -9.43 9.74
CA HIS A 3 43.32 -9.94 9.19
C HIS A 3 42.19 -8.93 9.44
N ARG A 4 41.98 -8.03 8.47
CA ARG A 4 40.75 -7.24 8.40
C ARG A 4 39.64 -8.17 7.92
N ARG A 5 38.79 -8.64 8.84
CA ARG A 5 37.57 -9.39 8.50
C ARG A 5 36.65 -8.50 7.66
N GLN A 6 36.62 -8.73 6.35
CA GLN A 6 35.56 -8.22 5.47
C GLN A 6 34.29 -9.00 5.78
N LEU A 7 33.41 -8.41 6.59
CA LEU A 7 32.01 -8.81 6.67
C LEU A 7 31.33 -8.38 5.37
N TYR A 8 31.31 -9.27 4.39
CA TYR A 8 30.47 -9.11 3.20
C TYR A 8 29.00 -9.27 3.61
N ILE A 9 28.34 -8.15 3.87
CA ILE A 9 26.88 -8.10 3.90
C ILE A 9 26.43 -8.13 2.43
N ASN A 10 26.06 -9.31 1.93
CA ASN A 10 25.28 -9.45 0.70
C ASN A 10 23.86 -8.93 0.95
N ALA A 11 23.73 -7.62 1.11
CA ALA A 11 22.46 -6.91 0.98
C ALA A 11 22.20 -6.70 -0.50
N THR A 12 20.96 -6.88 -0.91
CA THR A 12 20.42 -6.73 -2.27
C THR A 12 20.51 -5.30 -2.84
N GLN A 13 21.41 -4.45 -2.35
CA GLN A 13 21.79 -3.24 -3.04
C GLN A 13 22.51 -3.67 -4.32
N ARG A 14 21.80 -3.56 -5.45
CA ARG A 14 22.48 -3.50 -6.75
C ARG A 14 23.61 -2.47 -6.60
N PRO A 15 24.84 -2.81 -7.03
CA PRO A 15 26.00 -1.95 -6.79
C PRO A 15 25.64 -0.52 -7.16
N ILE A 16 25.81 0.40 -6.21
CA ILE A 16 25.70 1.83 -6.48
C ILE A 16 26.79 2.09 -7.50
N GLU A 17 26.43 2.19 -8.77
CA GLU A 17 27.37 2.62 -9.80
C GLU A 17 27.98 3.94 -9.31
N PRO A 18 29.31 4.11 -9.43
CA PRO A 18 29.97 5.33 -8.96
C PRO A 18 29.27 6.55 -9.57
N PHE A 19 29.23 7.63 -8.78
CA PHE A 19 28.73 8.92 -9.25
C PHE A 19 29.33 9.25 -10.62
N CYS A 20 28.52 9.86 -11.49
CA CYS A 20 28.97 10.21 -12.82
C CYS A 20 30.18 11.14 -12.79
N ASP A 21 31.25 10.79 -13.51
CA ASP A 21 32.33 11.73 -13.86
C ASP A 21 31.89 12.69 -14.99
N CYS A 22 30.59 12.72 -15.29
CA CYS A 22 29.99 13.67 -16.21
C CYS A 22 30.39 15.10 -15.74
N ALA A 23 31.05 15.88 -16.62
CA ALA A 23 31.60 17.19 -16.26
C ALA A 23 30.51 18.18 -15.83
N PHE A 24 30.68 18.81 -14.67
CA PHE A 24 29.84 19.93 -14.25
C PHE A 24 30.06 21.15 -15.17
N PRO A 25 29.05 22.03 -15.31
CA PRO A 25 29.21 23.28 -16.06
C PRO A 25 30.39 24.08 -15.51
N GLN A 26 31.24 24.60 -16.40
CA GLN A 26 32.36 25.42 -16.00
C GLN A 26 31.87 26.65 -15.22
N SER A 27 32.64 27.07 -14.20
CA SER A 27 32.30 28.21 -13.34
C SER A 27 32.02 29.50 -14.12
N VAL A 28 32.69 29.68 -15.27
CA VAL A 28 32.49 30.82 -16.18
C VAL A 28 31.10 30.80 -16.83
N LEU A 29 30.60 29.62 -17.19
CA LEU A 29 29.26 29.41 -17.73
C LEU A 29 28.20 29.63 -16.64
N LEU A 30 28.43 29.14 -15.41
CA LEU A 30 27.54 29.39 -14.27
C LEU A 30 27.41 30.88 -13.95
N ALA A 31 28.52 31.62 -13.97
CA ALA A 31 28.54 33.04 -13.62
C ALA A 31 27.81 33.94 -14.64
N THR A 32 27.67 33.48 -15.88
CA THR A 32 27.07 34.26 -16.98
C THR A 32 25.67 33.77 -17.37
N TYR A 33 25.24 32.62 -16.87
CA TYR A 33 23.95 32.04 -17.19
C TYR A 33 22.81 32.72 -16.44
N LYS A 34 21.86 33.29 -17.20
CA LYS A 34 20.67 33.97 -16.66
C LYS A 34 19.45 33.05 -16.52
N GLY A 35 19.58 31.77 -16.90
CA GLY A 35 18.51 30.77 -16.85
C GLY A 35 18.52 29.95 -15.56
N TYR A 36 17.74 28.86 -15.54
CA TYR A 36 17.65 27.98 -14.38
C TYR A 36 18.85 27.02 -14.35
N ILE A 37 19.65 27.03 -13.29
CA ILE A 37 20.92 26.28 -13.19
C ILE A 37 20.82 24.79 -13.60
N PRO A 38 19.74 24.06 -13.28
CA PRO A 38 19.54 22.69 -13.76
C PRO A 38 19.58 22.50 -15.28
N ASP A 39 19.25 23.53 -16.07
CA ASP A 39 19.31 23.49 -17.54
C ASP A 39 20.74 23.36 -18.08
N LEU A 40 21.74 23.68 -17.25
CA LEU A 40 23.16 23.51 -17.58
C LEU A 40 23.64 22.08 -17.32
N VAL A 41 22.90 21.28 -16.56
CA VAL A 41 23.31 19.94 -16.13
C VAL A 41 22.79 18.90 -17.12
N ASN A 42 23.65 18.49 -18.07
CA ASN A 42 23.34 17.46 -19.06
C ASN A 42 23.69 16.03 -18.62
N CYS A 43 24.17 15.80 -17.38
CA CYS A 43 24.47 14.44 -16.86
C CYS A 43 23.17 13.60 -16.87
N ARG A 44 23.12 12.64 -17.80
CA ARG A 44 22.13 11.54 -17.83
C ARG A 44 22.67 10.27 -17.20
N CYS A 45 23.92 10.27 -16.75
CA CYS A 45 24.51 9.16 -16.05
C CYS A 45 23.62 8.83 -14.81
N GLY A 46 23.11 7.59 -14.70
CA GLY A 46 22.07 7.19 -13.74
C GLY A 46 20.64 7.07 -14.32
N GLU A 47 20.40 7.50 -15.56
CA GLU A 47 19.23 7.09 -16.35
C GLU A 47 19.37 5.60 -16.70
N ARG A 48 18.80 4.72 -15.88
CA ARG A 48 18.69 3.29 -16.22
C ARG A 48 17.73 3.13 -17.40
N VAL A 49 18.26 2.92 -18.61
CA VAL A 49 17.45 2.41 -19.73
C VAL A 49 17.17 0.93 -19.43
N VAL A 50 15.89 0.55 -19.36
CA VAL A 50 15.53 -0.86 -19.30
C VAL A 50 15.86 -1.44 -20.68
N GLU A 51 17.01 -2.10 -20.79
CA GLU A 51 17.31 -2.90 -21.98
C GLU A 51 16.28 -4.04 -22.04
N ASN A 52 15.37 -3.95 -23.01
CA ASN A 52 14.54 -5.08 -23.39
C ASN A 52 15.49 -6.18 -23.88
N LYS A 53 15.71 -7.22 -23.07
CA LYS A 53 16.35 -8.45 -23.53
C LYS A 53 15.39 -9.20 -24.46
N ASN A 54 15.24 -8.69 -25.67
CA ASN A 54 14.67 -9.40 -26.81
C ASN A 54 15.45 -8.96 -28.04
N GLU A 55 16.72 -9.35 -28.11
CA GLU A 55 17.48 -9.34 -29.36
C GLU A 55 18.65 -10.31 -29.19
N ASN A 56 18.46 -11.53 -29.68
CA ASN A 56 19.41 -12.31 -30.49
C ASN A 56 19.05 -13.80 -30.44
N LEU A 57 18.16 -14.20 -31.36
CA LEU A 57 18.33 -15.48 -32.04
C LEU A 57 17.83 -15.34 -33.48
N GLU A 58 18.81 -15.18 -34.37
CA GLU A 58 18.88 -15.66 -35.75
C GLU A 58 17.77 -15.30 -36.77
N ASN A 59 18.26 -14.62 -37.81
CA ASN A 59 17.63 -14.42 -39.11
C ASN A 59 17.08 -15.72 -39.70
N THR A 60 15.80 -15.73 -40.08
CA THR A 60 15.40 -16.36 -41.33
C THR A 60 14.18 -15.64 -41.92
N VAL A 61 14.34 -15.22 -43.16
CA VAL A 61 13.38 -14.50 -43.99
C VAL A 61 12.20 -15.41 -44.36
N THR A 62 10.97 -14.99 -44.08
CA THR A 62 9.82 -15.15 -44.99
C THR A 62 8.76 -14.08 -44.73
N LYS A 63 8.19 -13.58 -45.82
CA LYS A 63 7.15 -12.55 -45.90
C LYS A 63 5.78 -13.09 -45.42
N ASP A 64 4.99 -12.27 -44.75
CA ASP A 64 3.72 -11.69 -45.27
C ASP A 64 2.73 -11.27 -44.17
N SER A 65 2.03 -10.18 -44.50
CA SER A 65 0.71 -9.73 -44.03
C SER A 65 0.56 -8.95 -42.70
N ASN A 66 -0.02 -7.76 -42.90
CA ASN A 66 -0.42 -6.75 -41.92
C ASN A 66 -1.45 -7.28 -40.91
N VAL A 67 -1.19 -7.05 -39.62
CA VAL A 67 -2.22 -6.94 -38.60
C VAL A 67 -1.87 -5.74 -37.71
N GLU A 68 -2.66 -4.68 -37.81
CA GLU A 68 -2.65 -3.57 -36.84
C GLU A 68 -3.02 -4.11 -35.46
N LYS A 69 -2.04 -4.14 -34.54
CA LYS A 69 -2.30 -4.43 -33.13
C LYS A 69 -2.55 -3.10 -32.41
N ALA A 70 -3.73 -2.99 -31.79
CA ALA A 70 -4.07 -1.92 -30.86
C ALA A 70 -3.00 -1.80 -29.76
N PRO A 71 -2.73 -0.58 -29.22
CA PRO A 71 -1.70 -0.40 -28.22
C PRO A 71 -2.11 -1.14 -26.94
N GLU A 72 -1.42 -2.25 -26.65
CA GLU A 72 -1.48 -2.95 -25.38
C GLU A 72 -1.14 -1.95 -24.26
N GLU A 73 -2.08 -1.77 -23.32
CA GLU A 73 -1.90 -0.92 -22.17
C GLU A 73 -0.62 -1.32 -21.42
N ILE A 74 0.39 -0.46 -21.47
CA ILE A 74 1.64 -0.65 -20.73
C ILE A 74 1.34 -0.35 -19.25
N VAL A 75 0.90 -1.39 -18.55
CA VAL A 75 0.93 -1.47 -17.08
C VAL A 75 2.38 -1.24 -16.67
N CYS A 76 2.67 -0.08 -16.06
CA CYS A 76 4.01 0.23 -15.54
C CYS A 76 4.40 -0.86 -14.54
N GLN A 77 5.41 -1.68 -14.88
CA GLN A 77 5.94 -2.71 -13.98
C GLN A 77 6.79 -2.07 -12.87
N PRO A 78 6.34 -2.05 -11.60
CA PRO A 78 7.17 -1.58 -10.50
C PRO A 78 8.04 -2.76 -10.03
N ASN A 79 9.34 -2.75 -10.34
CA ASN A 79 10.39 -3.57 -9.71
C ASN A 79 10.18 -5.08 -9.47
N GLY A 80 9.20 -5.74 -10.10
CA GLY A 80 8.98 -7.19 -10.00
C GLY A 80 8.59 -7.70 -8.61
N LEU A 81 8.25 -8.99 -8.54
CA LEU A 81 8.01 -9.70 -7.29
C LEU A 81 9.37 -10.23 -6.78
N GLN A 82 9.96 -9.63 -5.74
CA GLN A 82 11.20 -10.14 -5.13
C GLN A 82 11.00 -11.43 -4.33
N TRP A 83 9.76 -11.69 -3.92
CA TRP A 83 9.34 -12.93 -3.28
C TRP A 83 7.88 -13.22 -3.61
N SER A 84 7.50 -14.50 -3.48
CA SER A 84 6.13 -14.99 -3.69
C SER A 84 5.61 -15.77 -2.46
N TRP A 85 4.34 -16.14 -2.51
CA TRP A 85 3.71 -17.00 -1.51
C TRP A 85 4.27 -18.42 -1.55
N GLU A 86 4.29 -19.08 -0.39
CA GLU A 86 4.65 -20.49 -0.27
C GLU A 86 3.63 -21.33 -1.04
N GLN A 87 4.11 -22.13 -2.01
CA GLN A 87 3.25 -22.92 -2.91
C GLN A 87 2.81 -24.23 -2.26
N ASN A 88 2.05 -24.13 -1.16
CA ASN A 88 1.44 -25.27 -0.50
C ASN A 88 -0.04 -25.31 -0.90
N GLU A 89 -0.36 -26.07 -1.94
CA GLU A 89 -1.75 -26.32 -2.31
C GLU A 89 -2.42 -27.15 -1.21
N THR A 90 -3.50 -26.61 -0.64
CA THR A 90 -4.35 -27.30 0.33
C THR A 90 -5.77 -27.35 -0.21
N THR A 91 -6.66 -28.09 0.44
CA THR A 91 -8.09 -28.07 0.10
C THR A 91 -8.69 -26.66 0.19
N ASP A 92 -8.10 -25.81 1.03
CA ASP A 92 -8.63 -24.50 1.40
C ASP A 92 -7.90 -23.36 0.67
N THR A 93 -6.80 -23.64 -0.04
CA THR A 93 -6.01 -22.63 -0.75
C THR A 93 -5.41 -23.14 -2.04
N LEU A 94 -5.66 -22.42 -3.13
CA LEU A 94 -5.07 -22.65 -4.44
C LEU A 94 -4.27 -21.42 -4.87
N ILE A 95 -2.97 -21.60 -5.12
CA ILE A 95 -2.08 -20.50 -5.52
C ILE A 95 -1.70 -20.67 -6.99
N LYS A 96 -2.00 -19.68 -7.82
CA LYS A 96 -1.66 -19.68 -9.25
C LYS A 96 -0.91 -18.40 -9.59
N GLY A 97 0.41 -18.52 -9.74
CA GLY A 97 1.28 -17.36 -9.95
C GLY A 97 1.22 -16.41 -8.76
N ALA A 98 0.69 -15.20 -8.97
CA ALA A 98 0.53 -14.19 -7.94
C ALA A 98 -0.83 -14.22 -7.21
N ASP A 99 -1.76 -15.05 -7.68
CA ASP A 99 -3.12 -15.13 -7.16
C ASP A 99 -3.24 -16.21 -6.11
N ILE A 100 -3.76 -15.84 -4.94
CA ILE A 100 -4.23 -16.78 -3.93
C ILE A 100 -5.75 -16.84 -4.05
N THR A 101 -6.27 -18.02 -4.35
CA THR A 101 -7.69 -18.34 -4.25
C THR A 101 -7.92 -19.09 -2.95
N PHE A 102 -8.64 -18.48 -2.02
CA PHE A 102 -9.08 -19.13 -0.79
C PHE A 102 -10.39 -19.87 -1.02
N HIS A 103 -10.51 -21.06 -0.44
CA HIS A 103 -11.70 -21.88 -0.42
C HIS A 103 -12.32 -22.05 -1.82
N PRO A 104 -11.57 -22.62 -2.80
CA PRO A 104 -11.97 -22.65 -4.21
C PRO A 104 -13.29 -23.40 -4.46
N THR A 105 -13.61 -24.38 -3.62
CA THR A 105 -14.86 -25.16 -3.72
C THR A 105 -15.92 -24.61 -2.76
N TYR A 106 -15.66 -24.65 -1.46
CA TYR A 106 -16.52 -24.15 -0.40
C TYR A 106 -15.66 -23.80 0.82
N SER A 107 -16.15 -22.91 1.69
CA SER A 107 -15.42 -22.52 2.90
C SER A 107 -15.82 -23.40 4.08
N GLN A 108 -14.83 -23.97 4.75
CA GLN A 108 -15.00 -24.75 5.98
C GLN A 108 -14.34 -24.10 7.19
N GLY A 109 -13.72 -22.93 7.07
CA GLY A 109 -13.03 -22.31 8.20
C GLY A 109 -12.15 -21.15 7.76
N THR A 110 -11.04 -20.96 8.44
CA THR A 110 -10.08 -19.89 8.13
C THR A 110 -8.81 -20.48 7.56
N ALA A 111 -8.48 -20.10 6.33
CA ALA A 111 -7.25 -20.51 5.67
C ALA A 111 -6.20 -19.40 5.79
N ILE A 112 -4.94 -19.78 6.02
CA ILE A 112 -3.81 -18.86 6.18
C ILE A 112 -2.73 -19.21 5.15
N VAL A 113 -2.24 -18.22 4.42
CA VAL A 113 -1.09 -18.34 3.51
C VAL A 113 0.02 -17.42 3.99
N ARG A 114 1.27 -17.88 3.88
CA ARG A 114 2.46 -17.10 4.22
C ARG A 114 3.45 -17.01 3.07
N SER A 115 4.38 -16.05 3.13
CA SER A 115 5.47 -15.93 2.15
C SER A 115 6.39 -17.16 2.15
N GLU A 116 6.99 -17.49 1.02
CA GLU A 116 7.94 -18.63 0.90
C GLU A 116 9.15 -18.45 1.83
N ARG A 117 9.60 -17.19 1.99
CA ARG A 117 10.80 -16.85 2.75
C ARG A 117 10.47 -15.87 3.87
N PRO A 118 11.23 -15.94 4.98
CA PRO A 118 11.12 -14.95 6.04
C PRO A 118 11.66 -13.59 5.56
N LEU A 119 10.99 -12.53 6.01
CA LEU A 119 11.36 -11.14 5.84
C LEU A 119 12.56 -10.85 6.76
N LYS A 120 13.71 -10.46 6.20
CA LYS A 120 14.99 -10.36 6.91
C LYS A 120 15.08 -9.19 7.89
N THR A 121 15.85 -9.33 8.96
CA THR A 121 16.20 -8.21 9.87
C THR A 121 16.99 -7.11 9.16
N GLY A 122 16.91 -5.88 9.69
CA GLY A 122 17.68 -4.74 9.18
C GLY A 122 17.24 -4.24 7.79
N MET A 123 16.07 -4.66 7.33
CA MET A 123 15.49 -4.27 6.05
C MET A 123 14.10 -3.65 6.22
N VAL A 124 13.71 -2.83 5.27
CA VAL A 124 12.34 -2.36 5.09
C VAL A 124 11.72 -3.18 3.97
N HIS A 125 10.68 -3.94 4.31
CA HIS A 125 9.91 -4.75 3.37
C HIS A 125 8.61 -4.04 3.03
N PHE A 126 8.30 -3.99 1.74
CA PHE A 126 7.05 -3.44 1.26
C PHE A 126 6.41 -4.38 0.23
N TRP A 127 5.13 -4.66 0.40
CA TRP A 127 4.37 -5.43 -0.59
C TRP A 127 2.95 -4.89 -0.72
N GLU A 128 2.36 -5.12 -1.89
CA GLU A 128 1.00 -4.70 -2.20
C GLU A 128 0.19 -5.89 -2.68
N MET A 129 -1.06 -5.93 -2.21
CA MET A 129 -2.02 -6.95 -2.56
C MET A 129 -3.28 -6.27 -3.10
N ARG A 130 -3.74 -6.71 -4.28
CA ARG A 130 -5.01 -6.26 -4.86
C ARG A 130 -6.10 -7.27 -4.56
N ILE A 131 -7.24 -6.76 -4.10
CA ILE A 131 -8.42 -7.58 -3.82
C ILE A 131 -9.18 -7.75 -5.13
N ILE A 132 -9.29 -8.99 -5.62
CA ILE A 132 -9.85 -9.29 -6.93
C ILE A 132 -11.34 -9.57 -6.86
N THR A 133 -11.82 -10.21 -5.79
CA THR A 133 -13.23 -10.56 -5.59
C THR A 133 -13.85 -9.75 -4.45
N PRO A 134 -15.19 -9.64 -4.38
CA PRO A 134 -15.86 -9.15 -3.17
C PRO A 134 -15.38 -9.87 -1.92
N LEU A 135 -15.14 -9.10 -0.85
CA LEU A 135 -14.82 -9.67 0.47
C LEU A 135 -16.11 -9.91 1.23
N ALA A 136 -16.20 -11.07 1.89
CA ALA A 136 -17.34 -11.53 2.66
C ALA A 136 -16.87 -12.44 3.81
N GLY A 137 -17.80 -13.06 4.52
CA GLY A 137 -17.49 -13.96 5.63
C GLY A 137 -17.13 -13.22 6.92
N THR A 138 -16.53 -13.95 7.85
CA THR A 138 -16.14 -13.41 9.16
C THR A 138 -14.99 -12.42 9.02
N ASP A 139 -13.93 -12.82 8.33
CA ASP A 139 -12.77 -11.97 8.10
C ASP A 139 -11.94 -12.35 6.87
N VAL A 140 -11.22 -11.34 6.37
CA VAL A 140 -10.10 -11.40 5.44
C VAL A 140 -9.05 -10.44 5.97
N MET A 141 -7.88 -10.95 6.32
CA MET A 141 -6.86 -10.17 7.03
C MET A 141 -5.51 -10.22 6.31
N PHE A 142 -4.76 -9.14 6.49
CA PHE A 142 -3.44 -8.91 5.90
C PHE A 142 -2.47 -8.62 7.04
N GLY A 143 -1.25 -9.16 7.00
CA GLY A 143 -0.31 -8.88 8.07
C GLY A 143 0.95 -9.72 8.03
N ILE A 144 1.45 -10.04 9.22
CA ILE A 144 2.66 -10.84 9.40
C ILE A 144 2.47 -11.86 10.52
N GLY A 145 3.31 -12.89 10.53
CA GLY A 145 3.40 -13.81 11.66
C GLY A 145 4.74 -14.51 11.72
N THR A 146 5.01 -15.12 12.88
CA THR A 146 6.23 -15.88 13.10
C THR A 146 6.16 -17.26 12.45
N ASP A 147 7.26 -18.01 12.46
CA ASP A 147 7.28 -19.42 12.11
C ASP A 147 6.48 -20.32 13.06
N LYS A 148 6.05 -19.81 14.22
CA LYS A 148 5.24 -20.52 15.21
C LYS A 148 3.74 -20.47 14.93
N VAL A 149 3.30 -19.76 13.89
CA VAL A 149 1.89 -19.75 13.49
C VAL A 149 1.55 -21.06 12.80
N GLU A 150 0.59 -21.79 13.35
CA GLU A 150 0.06 -23.02 12.75
C GLU A 150 -0.97 -22.68 11.65
N LEU A 151 -0.60 -22.91 10.39
CA LEU A 151 -1.42 -22.50 9.24
C LEU A 151 -2.79 -23.19 9.15
N ASN A 152 -2.90 -24.41 9.71
CA ASN A 152 -4.11 -25.24 9.68
C ASN A 152 -4.92 -25.19 10.99
N GLN A 153 -4.52 -24.35 11.96
CA GLN A 153 -5.14 -24.29 13.29
C GLN A 153 -6.66 -24.04 13.25
N PHE A 154 -7.12 -23.28 12.26
CA PHE A 154 -8.50 -22.82 12.15
C PHE A 154 -9.29 -23.53 11.05
N GLN A 155 -8.86 -24.73 10.67
CA GLN A 155 -9.71 -25.64 9.91
C GLN A 155 -11.00 -25.87 10.74
N TYR A 156 -12.18 -25.72 10.14
CA TYR A 156 -13.48 -25.81 10.84
C TYR A 156 -13.85 -24.64 11.76
N HIS A 157 -13.05 -23.58 11.81
CA HIS A 157 -13.31 -22.40 12.65
C HIS A 157 -13.27 -21.11 11.83
N PHE A 158 -14.36 -20.34 11.86
CA PHE A 158 -14.48 -19.06 11.15
C PHE A 158 -14.09 -17.90 12.08
N VAL A 159 -12.83 -17.44 12.01
CA VAL A 159 -12.28 -16.47 12.95
C VAL A 159 -11.38 -15.44 12.26
N SER A 160 -11.16 -14.30 12.92
CA SER A 160 -10.10 -13.34 12.60
C SER A 160 -8.75 -13.93 13.04
N ALA A 161 -8.15 -14.78 12.21
CA ALA A 161 -7.02 -15.63 12.60
C ALA A 161 -5.74 -14.85 12.95
N LEU A 162 -5.34 -13.87 12.13
CA LEU A 162 -4.11 -13.11 12.35
C LEU A 162 -4.26 -12.19 13.57
N GLY A 163 -3.39 -12.36 14.55
CA GLY A 163 -3.44 -11.62 15.82
C GLY A 163 -4.27 -12.27 16.92
N THR A 164 -4.79 -13.49 16.72
CA THR A 164 -5.47 -14.25 17.79
C THR A 164 -4.55 -14.53 18.99
N ASN A 165 -3.24 -14.62 18.75
CA ASN A 165 -2.20 -14.79 19.76
C ASN A 165 -1.04 -13.82 19.51
N ALA A 166 0.02 -13.95 20.31
CA ALA A 166 1.22 -13.12 20.21
C ALA A 166 2.13 -13.45 19.00
N GLN A 167 1.81 -14.49 18.21
CA GLN A 167 2.65 -14.95 17.09
C GLN A 167 2.32 -14.28 15.76
N SER A 168 1.26 -13.46 15.68
CA SER A 168 0.87 -12.78 14.45
C SER A 168 0.26 -11.41 14.72
N TRP A 169 0.23 -10.57 13.68
CA TRP A 169 -0.33 -9.21 13.68
C TRP A 169 -1.17 -9.06 12.43
N GLY A 170 -2.44 -8.69 12.57
CA GLY A 170 -3.40 -8.68 11.45
C GLY A 170 -4.09 -7.33 11.25
N PHE A 171 -4.43 -7.02 10.01
CA PHE A 171 -5.31 -5.91 9.62
C PHE A 171 -6.49 -6.47 8.84
N SER A 172 -7.68 -6.35 9.42
CA SER A 172 -8.95 -6.86 8.88
C SER A 172 -9.53 -5.93 7.82
N TYR A 173 -10.22 -6.51 6.83
CA TYR A 173 -11.04 -5.76 5.87
C TYR A 173 -12.15 -4.91 6.50
N ASN A 174 -12.46 -5.17 7.77
CA ASN A 174 -13.36 -4.37 8.59
C ASN A 174 -12.72 -3.10 9.19
N GLY A 175 -11.48 -2.78 8.85
CA GLY A 175 -10.80 -1.55 9.31
C GLY A 175 -10.21 -1.64 10.73
N LYS A 176 -10.08 -2.87 11.26
CA LYS A 176 -9.54 -3.13 12.60
C LYS A 176 -8.18 -3.81 12.53
N ILE A 177 -7.32 -3.51 13.49
CA ILE A 177 -6.07 -4.24 13.73
C ILE A 177 -6.26 -5.21 14.90
N GLN A 178 -5.56 -6.34 14.87
CA GLN A 178 -5.63 -7.37 15.89
C GLN A 178 -4.24 -7.93 16.23
N HIS A 179 -3.96 -8.01 17.54
CA HIS A 179 -2.79 -8.70 18.08
C HIS A 179 -3.05 -9.16 19.51
N ASN A 180 -2.54 -10.34 19.88
CA ASN A 180 -2.72 -10.93 21.21
C ASN A 180 -4.20 -11.00 21.67
N GLY A 181 -5.10 -11.31 20.74
CA GLY A 181 -6.55 -11.39 20.99
C GLY A 181 -7.26 -10.04 21.14
N VAL A 182 -6.54 -8.92 21.12
CA VAL A 182 -7.11 -7.58 21.26
C VAL A 182 -7.35 -6.97 19.88
N GLN A 183 -8.57 -6.46 19.66
CA GLN A 183 -8.93 -5.74 18.44
C GLN A 183 -9.09 -4.24 18.71
N LEU A 184 -8.52 -3.42 17.85
CA LEU A 184 -8.61 -1.96 17.93
C LEU A 184 -9.04 -1.37 16.57
N PRO A 185 -9.83 -0.28 16.56
CA PRO A 185 -10.06 0.49 15.35
C PRO A 185 -8.76 1.11 14.86
N TYR A 186 -8.56 1.16 13.54
CA TYR A 186 -7.32 1.68 12.97
C TYR A 186 -7.53 2.36 11.61
N GLY A 187 -8.20 1.67 10.68
CA GLY A 187 -8.31 2.11 9.30
C GLY A 187 -9.74 2.07 8.79
N LEU A 188 -9.88 2.43 7.51
CA LEU A 188 -11.16 2.29 6.80
C LEU A 188 -11.41 0.82 6.43
N LYS A 189 -12.69 0.48 6.29
CA LYS A 189 -13.10 -0.76 5.63
C LYS A 189 -12.69 -0.71 4.16
N PHE A 190 -12.42 -1.86 3.58
CA PHE A 190 -12.05 -1.98 2.18
C PHE A 190 -12.68 -3.22 1.54
N SER A 191 -12.78 -3.22 0.22
CA SER A 191 -13.53 -4.21 -0.55
C SER A 191 -12.82 -4.55 -1.86
N GLN A 192 -13.51 -5.24 -2.76
CA GLN A 192 -13.03 -5.51 -4.12
C GLN A 192 -12.45 -4.27 -4.79
N GLY A 193 -11.38 -4.46 -5.56
CA GLY A 193 -10.70 -3.39 -6.30
C GLY A 193 -9.62 -2.70 -5.48
N CYS A 194 -9.77 -2.62 -4.15
CA CYS A 194 -8.81 -1.95 -3.27
C CYS A 194 -7.44 -2.62 -3.28
N ILE A 195 -6.41 -1.80 -3.07
CA ILE A 195 -5.02 -2.20 -2.90
C ILE A 195 -4.63 -2.01 -1.44
N VAL A 196 -4.24 -3.10 -0.78
CA VAL A 196 -3.69 -3.08 0.57
C VAL A 196 -2.17 -3.19 0.46
N GLY A 197 -1.47 -2.13 0.89
CA GLY A 197 -0.01 -2.12 1.01
C GLY A 197 0.42 -2.35 2.45
N ILE A 198 1.53 -3.04 2.64
CA ILE A 198 2.09 -3.32 3.97
C ILE A 198 3.57 -2.92 3.96
N CYS A 199 3.97 -2.11 4.92
CA CYS A 199 5.35 -1.69 5.15
C CYS A 199 5.83 -2.22 6.50
N LEU A 200 6.71 -3.21 6.46
CA LEU A 200 7.37 -3.74 7.64
C LEU A 200 8.81 -3.20 7.72
N ASP A 201 9.07 -2.39 8.74
CA ASP A 201 10.42 -1.92 9.07
C ASP A 201 11.04 -2.87 10.10
N ARG A 202 11.82 -3.86 9.64
CA ARG A 202 12.57 -4.81 10.48
C ARG A 202 13.84 -4.20 11.09
N ALA A 203 14.13 -2.91 10.87
CA ALA A 203 15.22 -2.20 11.53
C ALA A 203 14.72 -1.42 12.76
N ARG A 204 13.48 -0.91 12.71
CA ARG A 204 12.87 -0.11 13.78
C ARG A 204 11.72 -0.79 14.50
N GLY A 205 11.21 -1.91 13.97
CA GLY A 205 10.21 -2.73 14.62
C GLY A 205 8.81 -2.14 14.48
N THR A 206 8.49 -1.59 13.30
CA THR A 206 7.18 -0.98 13.03
C THR A 206 6.50 -1.63 11.84
N LEU A 207 5.17 -1.79 11.94
CA LEU A 207 4.32 -2.26 10.85
C LEU A 207 3.27 -1.20 10.54
N GLU A 208 3.20 -0.79 9.28
CA GLU A 208 2.30 0.25 8.77
C GLU A 208 1.52 -0.31 7.57
N PHE A 209 0.23 0.02 7.50
CA PHE A 209 -0.63 -0.37 6.39
C PHE A 209 -0.99 0.83 5.51
N TYR A 210 -1.23 0.55 4.25
CA TYR A 210 -1.60 1.50 3.22
C TYR A 210 -2.88 1.01 2.55
N LEU A 211 -3.82 1.92 2.30
CA LEU A 211 -5.01 1.64 1.51
C LEU A 211 -4.99 2.52 0.27
N ASN A 212 -5.08 1.90 -0.91
CA ASN A 212 -4.97 2.57 -2.20
C ASN A 212 -3.74 3.50 -2.23
N ARG A 213 -2.61 2.98 -1.73
CA ARG A 213 -1.30 3.63 -1.66
C ARG A 213 -1.23 4.88 -0.79
N ARG A 214 -2.21 5.09 0.08
CA ARG A 214 -2.18 6.12 1.13
C ARG A 214 -1.89 5.46 2.47
N SER A 215 -0.93 6.00 3.20
CA SER A 215 -0.61 5.54 4.56
C SER A 215 -1.83 5.70 5.47
N LEU A 216 -2.07 4.69 6.31
CA LEU A 216 -3.04 4.71 7.40
C LEU A 216 -2.39 4.99 8.77
N GLY A 217 -1.08 5.29 8.81
CA GLY A 217 -0.31 5.46 10.04
C GLY A 217 0.31 4.16 10.56
N VAL A 218 1.13 4.22 11.61
CA VAL A 218 1.75 3.02 12.18
C VAL A 218 0.70 2.22 12.94
N ALA A 219 0.46 0.96 12.56
CA ALA A 219 -0.47 0.06 13.24
C ALA A 219 0.15 -0.61 14.45
N TYR A 220 1.41 -1.04 14.32
CA TYR A 220 2.11 -1.76 15.37
C TYR A 220 3.52 -1.24 15.54
N THR A 221 3.92 -1.13 16.81
CA THR A 221 5.30 -0.93 17.26
C THR A 221 5.78 -2.17 17.97
N ASN A 222 7.09 -2.24 18.26
CA ASN A 222 7.71 -3.36 18.97
C ASN A 222 7.60 -4.70 18.23
N ILE A 223 7.56 -4.67 16.89
CA ILE A 223 7.72 -5.88 16.09
C ILE A 223 9.12 -6.47 16.36
N PRO A 224 9.26 -7.79 16.57
CA PRO A 224 10.54 -8.40 16.93
C PRO A 224 11.69 -8.04 15.98
N LEU A 225 12.78 -7.54 16.57
CA LEU A 225 14.01 -7.17 15.87
C LEU A 225 15.09 -8.26 15.92
N ASP A 226 14.88 -9.29 16.74
CA ASP A 226 15.79 -10.42 16.86
C ASP A 226 15.91 -11.16 15.50
N PRO A 227 17.13 -11.37 14.97
CA PRO A 227 17.37 -12.17 13.77
C PRO A 227 16.89 -13.61 13.86
N GLU A 228 16.83 -14.21 15.05
CA GLU A 228 16.35 -15.57 15.26
C GLU A 228 14.83 -15.67 15.11
N VAL A 229 14.11 -14.56 15.29
CA VAL A 229 12.66 -14.49 15.07
C VAL A 229 12.38 -14.31 13.58
N LYS A 230 11.97 -15.39 12.95
CA LYS A 230 11.55 -15.43 11.55
C LYS A 230 10.14 -14.84 11.44
N LEU A 231 9.97 -13.79 10.63
CA LEU A 231 8.67 -13.20 10.33
C LEU A 231 8.36 -13.41 8.85
N TYR A 232 7.13 -13.77 8.57
CA TYR A 232 6.61 -14.00 7.22
C TYR A 232 5.48 -13.01 6.95
N ALA A 233 5.35 -12.59 5.69
CA ALA A 233 4.11 -11.95 5.26
C ALA A 233 3.00 -12.99 5.33
N MET A 234 1.81 -12.60 5.79
CA MET A 234 0.67 -13.51 5.93
C MET A 234 -0.62 -12.85 5.47
N VAL A 235 -1.51 -13.69 4.94
CA VAL A 235 -2.88 -13.34 4.58
C VAL A 235 -3.80 -14.48 4.96
N CYS A 236 -4.97 -14.17 5.51
CA CYS A 236 -5.97 -15.18 5.83
C CYS A 236 -7.35 -14.80 5.30
N SER A 237 -8.17 -15.80 5.04
CA SER A 237 -9.54 -15.60 4.58
C SER A 237 -10.48 -16.70 5.08
N THR A 238 -11.67 -16.27 5.45
CA THR A 238 -12.83 -17.13 5.70
C THR A 238 -13.77 -17.20 4.49
N ALA A 239 -13.57 -16.33 3.50
CA ALA A 239 -14.49 -16.15 2.38
C ALA A 239 -14.27 -17.21 1.29
N ALA A 240 -15.34 -17.92 0.94
CA ALA A 240 -15.37 -18.85 -0.18
C ALA A 240 -15.02 -18.15 -1.50
N LYS A 241 -14.19 -18.79 -2.33
CA LYS A 241 -13.80 -18.32 -3.66
C LYS A 241 -13.22 -16.90 -3.67
N SER A 242 -12.63 -16.47 -2.55
CA SER A 242 -12.03 -15.14 -2.47
C SER A 242 -10.64 -15.14 -3.09
N VAL A 243 -10.35 -14.14 -3.91
CA VAL A 243 -9.08 -14.03 -4.64
C VAL A 243 -8.35 -12.76 -4.25
N VAL A 244 -7.10 -12.92 -3.84
CA VAL A 244 -6.16 -11.85 -3.52
C VAL A 244 -4.90 -12.02 -4.37
N ARG A 245 -4.48 -10.96 -5.06
CA ARG A 245 -3.33 -10.95 -5.95
C ARG A 245 -2.17 -10.18 -5.34
N LEU A 246 -0.98 -10.78 -5.27
CA LEU A 246 0.25 -10.05 -4.97
C LEU A 246 0.66 -9.23 -6.21
N ILE A 247 0.64 -7.90 -6.12
CA ILE A 247 1.00 -7.04 -7.26
C ILE A 247 2.43 -6.53 -7.19
N ASN A 248 3.00 -6.38 -5.99
CA ASN A 248 4.38 -5.95 -5.78
C ASN A 248 4.96 -6.57 -4.51
N SER A 249 6.26 -6.88 -4.52
CA SER A 249 7.02 -7.24 -3.31
C SER A 249 8.47 -6.77 -3.43
N THR A 250 8.92 -5.94 -2.48
CA THR A 250 10.26 -5.36 -2.47
C THR A 250 10.85 -5.33 -1.06
N SER A 251 12.16 -5.48 -0.97
CA SER A 251 12.92 -5.42 0.26
C SER A 251 14.14 -4.52 0.05
N GLN A 252 14.30 -3.53 0.93
CA GLN A 252 15.40 -2.58 0.88
C GLN A 252 16.19 -2.63 2.18
N ALA A 253 17.52 -2.66 2.10
CA ALA A 253 18.34 -2.52 3.29
C ALA A 253 18.10 -1.15 3.93
N ASP A 254 18.01 -1.12 5.26
CA ASP A 254 17.92 0.15 5.97
C ASP A 254 19.25 0.89 5.86
N CYS A 255 19.23 2.06 5.23
CA CYS A 255 20.40 2.89 4.98
C CYS A 255 20.04 4.37 5.05
N LEU A 256 21.06 5.23 5.17
CA LEU A 256 20.87 6.68 5.24
C LEU A 256 20.08 7.20 4.01
N GLN A 257 20.36 6.66 2.83
CA GLN A 257 19.66 7.06 1.59
C GLN A 257 18.15 6.78 1.67
N LEU A 258 17.75 5.59 2.11
CA LEU A 258 16.35 5.22 2.29
C LEU A 258 15.67 6.11 3.35
N ARG A 259 16.34 6.33 4.48
CA ARG A 259 15.81 7.17 5.58
C ARG A 259 15.66 8.63 5.15
N ALA A 260 16.65 9.19 4.48
CA ALA A 260 16.61 10.55 3.94
C ALA A 260 15.49 10.69 2.90
N PHE A 261 15.37 9.71 2.00
CA PHE A 261 14.29 9.70 1.01
C PHE A 261 12.90 9.57 1.66
N LYS A 262 12.75 8.75 2.71
CA LYS A 262 11.50 8.65 3.50
C LYS A 262 11.16 9.95 4.25
N ALA A 263 12.16 10.70 4.70
CA ALA A 263 11.93 12.01 5.31
C ALA A 263 11.47 13.02 4.24
N LEU A 264 12.15 13.05 3.09
CA LEU A 264 11.84 13.93 1.97
C LEU A 264 10.50 13.59 1.30
N SER A 265 10.08 12.32 1.27
CA SER A 265 8.80 11.92 0.67
C SER A 265 7.59 12.53 1.38
N LYS A 266 7.75 12.97 2.64
CA LYS A 266 6.74 13.71 3.40
C LYS A 266 6.62 15.17 3.01
N GLN A 267 7.54 15.69 2.18
CA GLN A 267 7.58 17.08 1.73
C GLN A 267 7.24 17.16 0.23
N PRO A 268 5.99 17.52 -0.14
CA PRO A 268 5.55 17.46 -1.54
C PRO A 268 6.32 18.36 -2.51
N LYS A 269 6.74 19.55 -2.05
CA LYS A 269 7.50 20.53 -2.85
C LYS A 269 8.88 19.98 -3.21
N ASP A 270 9.59 19.48 -2.21
CA ASP A 270 10.95 18.93 -2.37
C ASP A 270 10.93 17.64 -3.20
N LEU A 271 9.90 16.80 -3.02
CA LEU A 271 9.69 15.61 -3.85
C LEU A 271 9.43 15.97 -5.33
N GLN A 272 8.69 17.04 -5.61
CA GLN A 272 8.46 17.50 -6.98
C GLN A 272 9.76 17.96 -7.63
N LEU A 273 10.60 18.68 -6.88
CA LEU A 273 11.93 19.09 -7.34
C LEU A 273 12.81 17.87 -7.63
N LEU A 274 12.84 16.88 -6.73
CA LEU A 274 13.63 15.66 -6.90
C LEU A 274 13.23 14.88 -8.16
N ARG A 275 11.93 14.82 -8.49
CA ARG A 275 11.41 14.16 -9.69
C ARG A 275 11.90 14.80 -11.00
N GLN A 276 12.28 16.07 -10.98
CA GLN A 276 12.82 16.77 -12.14
C GLN A 276 14.29 16.43 -12.38
N MET A 277 15.00 15.89 -11.39
CA MET A 277 16.43 15.62 -11.47
C MET A 277 16.70 14.22 -12.05
N PRO A 278 17.32 14.10 -13.25
CA PRO A 278 17.53 12.81 -13.91
C PRO A 278 18.33 11.80 -13.09
N GLY A 279 19.37 12.26 -12.39
CA GLY A 279 20.24 11.41 -11.55
C GLY A 279 19.53 10.73 -10.37
N PHE A 280 18.36 11.22 -9.95
CA PHE A 280 17.58 10.63 -8.86
C PHE A 280 16.51 9.63 -9.33
N ARG A 281 16.34 9.43 -10.65
CA ARG A 281 15.35 8.47 -11.19
C ARG A 281 15.58 7.06 -10.68
N GLY A 282 16.84 6.62 -10.55
CA GLY A 282 17.16 5.32 -9.96
C GLY A 282 16.63 5.17 -8.54
N ILE A 283 16.83 6.18 -7.70
CA ILE A 283 16.36 6.22 -6.31
C ILE A 283 14.82 6.25 -6.24
N LEU A 284 14.19 7.06 -7.09
CA LEU A 284 12.71 7.11 -7.21
C LEU A 284 12.12 5.76 -7.62
N ASN A 285 12.80 5.02 -8.50
CA ASN A 285 12.40 3.68 -8.90
C ASN A 285 12.64 2.67 -7.78
N ASP A 286 13.79 2.70 -7.11
CA ASP A 286 14.14 1.75 -6.06
C ASP A 286 13.21 1.91 -4.83
N TYR A 287 12.81 3.16 -4.51
CA TYR A 287 11.96 3.52 -3.38
C TYR A 287 10.54 3.95 -3.80
N TRP A 288 10.05 3.44 -4.92
CA TRP A 288 8.75 3.78 -5.49
C TRP A 288 7.59 3.71 -4.49
N PHE A 289 7.67 2.81 -3.50
CA PHE A 289 6.64 2.59 -2.49
C PHE A 289 6.47 3.76 -1.49
N LEU A 290 7.52 4.57 -1.31
CA LEU A 290 7.43 5.80 -0.50
C LEU A 290 6.83 6.96 -1.30
N THR A 291 6.89 6.90 -2.64
CA THR A 291 6.45 7.97 -3.54
C THR A 291 5.81 7.39 -4.79
N PRO A 292 4.64 6.73 -4.68
CA PRO A 292 4.04 6.01 -5.79
C PRO A 292 3.87 6.93 -7.02
N PRO A 293 4.08 6.41 -8.26
CA PRO A 293 4.06 7.24 -9.46
C PRO A 293 2.73 7.99 -9.63
N VAL A 294 2.79 9.22 -10.15
CA VAL A 294 1.62 10.12 -10.30
C VAL A 294 0.50 9.51 -11.15
N ARG A 295 0.81 8.59 -12.07
CA ARG A 295 -0.22 7.84 -12.83
C ARG A 295 -1.22 7.13 -11.93
N TYR A 296 -0.79 6.70 -10.75
CA TYR A 296 -1.63 6.04 -9.76
C TYR A 296 -2.27 6.99 -8.74
N SER A 297 -1.94 8.28 -8.82
CA SER A 297 -2.41 9.29 -7.87
C SER A 297 -3.32 10.34 -8.51
N ARG A 298 -3.37 10.51 -9.84
CA ARG A 298 -4.00 11.72 -10.41
C ARG A 298 -4.37 11.75 -11.91
N ARG A 299 -4.44 10.64 -12.65
CA ARG A 299 -5.14 10.64 -13.95
C ARG A 299 -6.54 10.07 -13.76
N ASN A 300 -7.41 10.90 -13.20
CA ASN A 300 -8.82 11.05 -13.56
C ASN A 300 -9.33 12.33 -12.91
N ALA A 301 -8.77 13.45 -13.37
CA ALA A 301 -9.44 14.75 -13.31
C ALA A 301 -10.30 14.98 -14.58
N ALA A 302 -10.32 14.04 -15.51
CA ALA A 302 -11.22 14.03 -16.66
C ALA A 302 -11.62 12.58 -16.98
N SER A 303 -12.91 12.29 -16.75
CA SER A 303 -13.70 11.13 -17.19
C SER A 303 -13.27 9.74 -16.68
N GLU A 304 -14.22 9.04 -16.05
CA GLU A 304 -14.15 7.67 -15.48
C GLU A 304 -13.46 7.52 -14.12
N LEU A 305 -13.96 8.22 -13.11
CA LEU A 305 -13.94 7.66 -11.76
C LEU A 305 -14.67 6.31 -11.78
N ASP A 306 -13.96 5.21 -11.55
CA ASP A 306 -14.55 3.93 -11.18
C ASP A 306 -15.37 4.20 -9.90
N ILE A 307 -16.70 4.17 -10.03
CA ILE A 307 -17.69 4.64 -9.05
C ILE A 307 -17.51 3.98 -7.66
N ALA A 308 -16.75 2.88 -7.59
CA ALA A 308 -16.39 2.19 -6.36
C ALA A 308 -15.36 2.92 -5.48
N ASP A 309 -14.43 3.70 -6.05
CA ASP A 309 -13.34 4.33 -5.29
C ASP A 309 -13.77 5.62 -4.56
N GLU A 310 -14.74 6.35 -5.10
CA GLU A 310 -15.31 7.58 -4.50
C GLU A 310 -16.23 7.28 -3.31
N ALA A 311 -16.94 6.15 -3.33
CA ALA A 311 -17.90 5.78 -2.28
C ALA A 311 -17.25 5.46 -0.91
N VAL A 312 -15.95 5.13 -0.90
CA VAL A 312 -15.18 4.84 0.33
C VAL A 312 -14.67 6.13 0.98
N LEU A 313 -14.50 7.22 0.21
CA LEU A 313 -13.90 8.48 0.68
C LEU A 313 -14.90 9.60 0.97
N SER A 314 -16.14 9.52 0.47
CA SER A 314 -17.10 10.64 0.45
C SER A 314 -18.07 10.74 1.65
N LYS A 315 -18.07 9.79 2.60
CA LYS A 315 -19.05 9.80 3.72
C LYS A 315 -18.87 10.94 4.75
N SER A 316 -17.84 11.79 4.62
CA SER A 316 -17.60 12.92 5.53
C SER A 316 -17.96 14.31 4.96
N ARG A 317 -18.55 14.41 3.75
CA ARG A 317 -18.77 15.72 3.09
C ARG A 317 -20.18 16.00 2.54
N LEU A 318 -21.21 15.38 3.10
CA LEU A 318 -22.59 15.78 2.83
C LEU A 318 -23.36 16.07 4.13
N SER A 319 -22.91 17.10 4.82
CA SER A 319 -23.83 17.95 5.57
C SER A 319 -23.55 19.40 5.19
N ARG A 320 -24.62 20.15 4.91
CA ARG A 320 -24.65 21.59 4.66
C ARG A 320 -24.32 22.06 3.23
N LYS A 321 -25.36 22.13 2.38
CA LYS A 321 -25.65 23.33 1.58
C LYS A 321 -27.14 23.42 1.21
N GLN A 322 -27.73 24.49 1.72
CA GLN A 322 -29.04 25.13 1.49
C GLN A 322 -29.74 24.92 0.14
N LYS A 323 -31.04 24.59 0.24
CA LYS A 323 -32.21 25.46 -0.02
C LYS A 323 -32.23 26.21 -1.36
N TYR A 324 -33.07 25.72 -2.29
CA TYR A 324 -33.90 26.55 -3.17
C TYR A 324 -35.34 25.96 -3.21
N LYS A 325 -36.28 26.87 -3.01
CA LYS A 325 -37.74 26.87 -3.25
C LYS A 325 -37.98 27.28 -4.73
N ASP A 326 -39.08 27.13 -5.46
CA ASP A 326 -40.49 26.63 -5.36
C ASP A 326 -40.73 25.88 -6.73
N ASP A 327 -41.76 25.07 -7.03
CA ASP A 327 -43.18 25.40 -7.25
C ASP A 327 -43.99 24.08 -7.48
N ASP A 328 -45.23 24.10 -7.00
CA ASP A 328 -46.46 23.39 -7.42
C ASP A 328 -46.42 22.02 -8.11
N PHE A 329 -47.04 21.02 -7.48
CA PHE A 329 -48.31 20.43 -7.95
C PHE A 329 -48.94 19.58 -6.85
N ASP A 330 -50.16 19.97 -6.49
CA ASP A 330 -51.06 19.36 -5.54
C ASP A 330 -51.92 18.29 -6.26
N ILE A 331 -51.87 17.03 -5.81
CA ILE A 331 -52.94 16.05 -5.98
C ILE A 331 -53.08 15.30 -4.66
N ASP A 332 -54.03 15.82 -3.89
CA ASP A 332 -54.95 15.13 -2.99
C ASP A 332 -54.85 13.58 -2.90
N ASP A 333 -54.60 13.18 -1.65
CA ASP A 333 -55.52 12.34 -0.88
C ASP A 333 -55.35 10.82 -0.99
N LEU A 334 -54.75 10.22 0.06
CA LEU A 334 -55.38 9.11 0.76
C LEU A 334 -54.73 8.87 2.13
N TYR A 335 -55.53 9.07 3.18
CA TYR A 335 -55.28 8.74 4.61
C TYR A 335 -54.66 9.83 5.50
N SER A 336 -55.33 10.98 5.50
CA SER A 336 -55.65 11.71 6.74
C SER A 336 -56.41 10.81 7.71
N ASN A 337 -55.81 10.45 8.86
CA ASN A 337 -56.44 10.35 10.20
C ASN A 337 -55.68 9.40 11.14
N ALA A 338 -54.73 9.94 11.90
CA ALA A 338 -54.42 9.46 13.24
C ALA A 338 -53.80 10.58 14.09
N HIS A 339 -54.54 11.68 14.26
CA HIS A 339 -54.31 12.60 15.39
C HIS A 339 -55.04 12.09 16.64
N LYS A 340 -54.46 12.45 17.80
CA LYS A 340 -54.86 12.23 19.21
C LYS A 340 -54.15 10.99 19.77
N ILE A 341 -53.08 11.16 20.55
CA ILE A 341 -53.12 11.69 21.92
C ILE A 341 -51.99 12.70 22.16
N ALA A 342 -52.37 13.85 22.73
CA ALA A 342 -51.49 14.83 23.35
C ALA A 342 -51.73 14.86 24.87
N MET A 343 -50.80 15.51 25.59
CA MET A 343 -50.72 15.85 27.04
C MET A 343 -49.69 14.96 27.79
N ARG A 344 -48.67 15.45 28.50
CA ARG A 344 -48.29 16.80 28.99
C ARG A 344 -46.81 16.83 29.47
N CYS A 345 -46.13 17.97 29.25
CA CYS A 345 -45.22 18.79 30.10
C CYS A 345 -44.33 18.14 31.22
N SER A 346 -43.14 18.61 31.60
CA SER A 346 -42.13 19.65 31.22
C SER A 346 -40.89 19.46 32.19
N PRO A 347 -39.98 20.44 32.47
CA PRO A 347 -38.65 20.62 31.85
C PRO A 347 -37.46 20.77 32.85
N GLU A 348 -36.21 20.90 32.35
CA GLU A 348 -35.08 21.71 32.90
C GLU A 348 -33.88 21.60 31.91
N LYS A 349 -33.57 22.65 31.12
CA LYS A 349 -32.49 23.67 31.25
C LYS A 349 -31.07 23.09 31.31
N ASP A 350 -30.01 23.61 30.71
CA ASP A 350 -29.63 24.58 29.67
C ASP A 350 -28.09 24.40 29.59
N ASP A 351 -27.48 24.50 28.41
CA ASP A 351 -26.25 25.29 28.16
C ASP A 351 -25.57 24.90 26.85
N ASP A 352 -25.52 25.90 25.97
CA ASP A 352 -24.77 25.97 24.71
C ASP A 352 -23.26 26.03 24.98
N LEU A 353 -22.47 25.25 24.24
CA LEU A 353 -21.03 25.50 24.10
C LEU A 353 -20.57 25.32 22.64
N HIS A 354 -19.98 26.40 22.15
CA HIS A 354 -19.37 26.63 20.85
C HIS A 354 -18.18 25.67 20.59
N PRO A 355 -17.98 25.11 19.39
CA PRO A 355 -16.77 24.37 19.04
C PRO A 355 -15.77 25.27 18.32
N SER A 356 -14.78 25.79 19.06
CA SER A 356 -13.53 26.28 18.49
C SER A 356 -12.37 25.83 19.37
N GLU A 357 -11.31 25.37 18.71
CA GLU A 357 -9.98 25.12 19.27
C GLU A 357 -9.85 23.90 20.20
N PHE A 358 -9.60 22.72 19.63
CA PHE A 358 -8.75 21.70 20.26
C PHE A 358 -8.37 20.68 19.20
N PHE A 359 -7.10 20.71 18.77
CA PHE A 359 -6.21 19.59 18.39
C PHE A 359 -5.03 20.14 17.57
N ASP A 360 -4.28 21.05 18.19
CA ASP A 360 -2.88 21.31 17.89
C ASP A 360 -2.19 21.34 19.24
N GLU A 361 -1.64 20.20 19.66
CA GLU A 361 -0.60 20.06 20.69
C GLU A 361 -0.36 18.56 20.95
N TYR A 362 0.51 17.94 20.14
CA TYR A 362 1.24 16.75 20.59
C TYR A 362 2.57 16.62 19.82
N PHE A 363 3.40 17.65 19.98
CA PHE A 363 4.86 17.53 19.88
C PHE A 363 5.41 18.01 21.22
N HIS A 364 6.07 17.11 21.95
CA HIS A 364 7.25 17.37 22.79
C HIS A 364 7.41 16.15 23.68
N PHE A 365 8.31 15.24 23.29
CA PHE A 365 9.29 14.56 24.15
C PHE A 365 10.10 13.66 23.23
N LEU A 366 11.42 13.90 23.18
CA LEU A 366 12.51 12.94 23.05
C LEU A 366 13.78 13.74 22.74
N PHE A 367 14.54 14.00 23.81
CA PHE A 367 16.01 13.98 23.77
C PHE A 367 16.47 12.53 23.71
#